data_AF-A0A0C9R146-F1
#
_entry.id   AF-A0A0C9R146-F1
#
_cell.length_a   1.000
_cell.length_b   1.000
_cell.length_c   1.000
_cell.angle_alpha   90.00
_cell.angle_beta   90.00
_cell.angle_gamma   90.00
#
_symmetry.space_group_name_H-M   'P 1'
#
loop_
_entity.id
_entity.type
_entity.pdbx_description
1 polymer ?
#
loop_
_entity_poly.entity_id
_entity_poly.type
_entity_poly.pdbx_seq_one_letter_code
_entity_poly.pdbx_strand_id
1 'polypeptide(L)'
;LSQGAIVMLYHPCAYSGQVKMLQNTLRACMYRHIITPSQSLSPERPLALLAWGKSLEMSVVDDHLVVDFMKQNAKQGPNFSAKPPNSTKMYEAGLLQEAHLITDANDVEICGYKEGM
;
A
#
# COMPACT_ATOMS: atom_id res chain seq x y z
N LEU A 1 -8.64 4.77 3.54
CA LEU A 1 -8.58 5.18 2.11
C LEU A 1 -8.85 6.66 1.90
N SER A 2 -9.88 7.26 2.52
CA SER A 2 -10.21 8.69 2.31
C SER A 2 -9.08 9.68 2.62
N GLN A 3 -8.09 9.27 3.41
CA GLN A 3 -6.87 10.02 3.74
C GLN A 3 -5.68 9.73 2.81
N GLY A 4 -5.87 9.09 1.65
CA GLY A 4 -4.79 8.90 0.67
C GLY A 4 -3.80 7.77 0.93
N ALA A 5 -4.13 6.84 1.83
CA ALA A 5 -3.34 5.63 2.04
C ALA A 5 -3.60 4.57 0.95
N ILE A 6 -2.58 3.76 0.65
CA ILE A 6 -2.71 2.55 -0.19
C ILE A 6 -2.95 1.35 0.72
N VAL A 7 -3.92 0.50 0.36
CA VAL A 7 -4.18 -0.75 1.09
C VAL A 7 -3.81 -1.93 0.20
N MET A 8 -2.90 -2.77 0.67
CA MET A 8 -2.63 -4.07 0.10
C MET A 8 -3.52 -5.12 0.77
N LEU A 9 -4.30 -5.82 -0.04
CA LEU A 9 -5.02 -7.02 0.35
C LEU A 9 -4.34 -8.24 -0.27
N TYR A 10 -4.32 -9.35 0.46
CA TYR A 10 -3.89 -10.64 -0.07
C TYR A 10 -4.76 -11.78 0.47
N HIS A 11 -5.10 -12.74 -0.39
CA HIS A 11 -5.81 -13.95 0.00
C HIS A 11 -4.87 -14.88 0.77
N PRO A 12 -5.33 -15.62 1.80
CA PRO A 12 -4.49 -16.59 2.52
C PRO A 12 -3.89 -17.70 1.63
N CYS A 13 -4.48 -17.97 0.47
CA CYS A 13 -3.95 -18.94 -0.51
C CYS A 13 -2.90 -18.35 -1.46
N ALA A 14 -2.66 -17.03 -1.43
CA ALA A 14 -1.69 -16.39 -2.29
C ALA A 14 -0.30 -16.99 -2.10
N TYR A 15 0.45 -17.16 -3.18
CA TYR A 15 1.83 -17.63 -3.10
C TYR A 15 2.68 -16.66 -2.26
N SER A 16 3.33 -17.19 -1.21
CA SER A 16 4.01 -16.39 -0.21
C SER A 16 5.12 -15.50 -0.77
N GLY A 17 5.81 -15.94 -1.84
CA GLY A 17 6.83 -15.13 -2.50
C GLY A 17 6.25 -13.88 -3.19
N GLN A 18 5.07 -14.00 -3.80
CA GLN A 18 4.36 -12.88 -4.45
C GLN A 18 3.85 -11.89 -3.39
N VAL A 19 3.28 -12.41 -2.29
CA VAL A 19 2.90 -11.58 -1.13
C VAL A 19 4.11 -10.82 -0.59
N LYS A 20 5.22 -11.50 -0.35
CA LYS A 20 6.44 -10.88 0.20
C LYS A 20 7.03 -9.83 -0.75
N MET A 21 7.03 -10.10 -2.05
CA MET A 21 7.46 -9.14 -3.07
C MET A 21 6.62 -7.86 -2.98
N LEU A 22 5.29 -7.97 -3.03
CA LEU A 22 4.39 -6.82 -2.97
C LEU A 22 4.52 -6.04 -1.65
N GLN A 23 4.63 -6.75 -0.53
CA GLN A 23 4.84 -6.12 0.78
C GLN A 23 6.14 -5.32 0.83
N ASN A 24 7.24 -5.88 0.30
CA ASN A 24 8.52 -5.20 0.25
C ASN A 24 8.46 -3.94 -0.63
N THR A 25 7.80 -4.04 -1.79
CA THR A 25 7.61 -2.90 -2.69
C THR A 25 6.84 -1.77 -1.98
N LEU A 26 5.71 -2.08 -1.30
CA LEU A 26 4.94 -1.06 -0.56
C LEU A 26 5.76 -0.42 0.57
N ARG A 27 6.41 -1.26 1.39
CA ARG A 27 7.22 -0.80 2.53
C ARG A 27 8.38 0.08 2.08
N ALA A 28 8.99 -0.19 0.94
CA ALA A 28 10.10 0.61 0.42
C ALA A 28 9.64 1.88 -0.30
N CYS A 29 8.38 1.94 -0.73
CA CYS A 29 7.89 3.03 -1.58
C CYS A 29 7.22 4.18 -0.84
N MET A 30 6.51 3.90 0.26
CA MET A 30 5.75 4.92 0.99
C MET A 30 5.44 4.51 2.43
N TYR A 31 5.27 5.52 3.28
CA TYR A 31 4.84 5.38 4.67
C TYR A 31 3.35 5.06 4.81
N ARG A 32 2.44 5.79 4.13
CA ARG A 32 0.98 5.62 4.33
C ARG A 32 0.41 4.39 3.62
N HIS A 33 0.70 3.20 4.14
CA HIS A 33 0.15 1.96 3.65
C HIS A 33 -0.47 1.10 4.76
N ILE A 34 -1.39 0.22 4.36
CA ILE A 34 -1.94 -0.86 5.21
C ILE A 34 -1.77 -2.16 4.45
N ILE A 35 -1.28 -3.19 5.12
CA ILE A 35 -1.14 -4.54 4.57
C ILE A 35 -2.01 -5.46 5.43
N THR A 36 -3.00 -6.14 4.83
CA THR A 36 -3.88 -7.05 5.57
C THR A 36 -4.30 -8.25 4.73
N PRO A 37 -4.39 -9.46 5.32
CA PRO A 37 -5.01 -10.59 4.66
C PRO A 37 -6.52 -10.33 4.47
N SER A 38 -7.12 -10.90 3.42
CA SER A 38 -8.56 -10.84 3.17
C SER A 38 -9.05 -12.07 2.40
N GLN A 39 -10.14 -12.69 2.87
CA GLN A 39 -10.83 -13.77 2.15
C GLN A 39 -11.79 -13.25 1.07
N SER A 40 -11.94 -11.94 0.92
CA SER A 40 -12.83 -11.34 -0.08
C SER A 40 -12.25 -11.34 -1.50
N LEU A 41 -10.95 -11.60 -1.65
CA LEU A 41 -10.30 -11.76 -2.94
C LEU A 41 -10.53 -13.19 -3.47
N SER A 42 -10.65 -13.33 -4.80
CA SER A 42 -10.76 -14.65 -5.41
C SER A 42 -9.40 -15.37 -5.43
N PRO A 43 -9.37 -16.72 -5.41
CA PRO A 43 -8.12 -17.47 -5.55
C PRO A 43 -7.36 -17.20 -6.86
N GLU A 44 -8.06 -16.83 -7.94
CA GLU A 44 -7.48 -16.53 -9.25
C GLU A 44 -6.78 -15.16 -9.28
N ARG A 45 -7.25 -14.21 -8.47
CA ARG A 45 -6.62 -12.89 -8.28
C ARG A 45 -6.43 -12.61 -6.80
N PRO A 46 -5.47 -13.30 -6.16
CA PRO A 46 -5.37 -13.33 -4.72
C PRO A 46 -4.60 -12.13 -4.15
N LEU A 47 -4.30 -11.10 -4.96
CA LEU A 47 -3.57 -9.89 -4.56
C LEU A 47 -4.32 -8.66 -5.05
N ALA A 48 -4.41 -7.62 -4.23
CA ALA A 48 -4.98 -6.35 -4.66
C ALA A 48 -4.33 -5.15 -3.99
N LEU A 49 -4.25 -4.04 -4.72
CA LEU A 49 -4.01 -2.71 -4.18
C LEU A 49 -5.29 -1.88 -4.28
N LEU A 50 -5.63 -1.19 -3.20
CA LEU A 50 -6.76 -0.28 -3.12
C LEU A 50 -6.29 1.13 -2.83
N ALA A 51 -6.90 2.07 -3.51
CA ALA A 51 -6.82 3.50 -3.25
C ALA A 51 -8.23 4.08 -3.19
N TRP A 52 -8.37 5.39 -2.98
CA TRP A 52 -9.70 6.00 -2.96
C TRP A 52 -10.41 5.88 -4.32
N GLY A 53 -11.45 5.04 -4.38
CA GLY A 53 -12.26 4.82 -5.59
C GLY A 53 -11.56 4.03 -6.71
N LYS A 54 -10.43 3.38 -6.43
CA LYS A 54 -9.60 2.66 -7.41
C LYS A 54 -9.09 1.36 -6.83
N SER A 55 -9.04 0.31 -7.65
CA SER A 55 -8.44 -0.98 -7.31
C SER A 55 -7.57 -1.51 -8.45
N LEU A 56 -6.55 -2.26 -8.07
CA LEU A 56 -5.72 -3.07 -8.96
C LEU A 56 -5.68 -4.48 -8.40
N GLU A 57 -6.37 -5.42 -9.05
CA GLU A 57 -6.37 -6.84 -8.69
C GLU A 57 -5.43 -7.62 -9.61
N MET A 58 -4.68 -8.56 -9.03
CA MET A 58 -3.57 -9.24 -9.70
C MET A 58 -3.54 -10.73 -9.32
N SER A 59 -3.22 -11.57 -10.31
CA SER A 59 -2.85 -12.97 -10.09
C SER A 59 -1.37 -13.12 -9.73
N VAL A 60 -0.53 -12.25 -10.33
CA VAL A 60 0.93 -12.19 -10.20
C VAL A 60 1.32 -10.72 -10.05
N VAL A 61 2.29 -10.43 -9.18
CA VAL A 61 2.82 -9.08 -8.99
C VAL A 61 3.57 -8.65 -10.23
N ASP A 62 3.15 -7.52 -10.79
CA ASP A 62 3.90 -6.75 -11.75
C ASP A 62 4.42 -5.49 -11.05
N ASP A 63 5.74 -5.42 -10.89
CA ASP A 63 6.39 -4.41 -10.07
C ASP A 63 6.32 -3.00 -10.70
N HIS A 64 6.14 -2.90 -12.02
CA HIS A 64 5.93 -1.62 -12.71
C HIS A 64 4.49 -1.15 -12.51
N LEU A 65 3.50 -2.03 -12.77
CA LEU A 65 2.09 -1.68 -12.58
C LEU A 65 1.77 -1.30 -11.13
N VAL A 66 2.39 -1.99 -10.16
CA VAL A 66 2.26 -1.68 -8.74
C VAL A 66 2.78 -0.28 -8.42
N VAL A 67 3.96 0.06 -8.92
CA VAL A 67 4.57 1.37 -8.67
C VAL A 67 3.78 2.48 -9.35
N ASP A 68 3.37 2.28 -10.60
CA ASP A 68 2.55 3.23 -11.34
C ASP A 68 1.22 3.46 -10.64
N PHE A 69 0.57 2.38 -10.18
CA PHE A 69 -0.67 2.48 -9.40
C PHE A 69 -0.47 3.30 -8.12
N MET A 70 0.61 3.06 -7.37
CA MET A 70 0.90 3.83 -6.15
C MET A 70 1.18 5.30 -6.47
N LYS A 71 2.05 5.60 -7.45
CA LYS A 71 2.35 6.98 -7.85
C LYS A 71 1.09 7.73 -8.32
N GLN A 72 0.21 7.06 -9.05
CA GLN A 72 -1.00 7.65 -9.62
C GLN A 72 -2.17 7.79 -8.64
N ASN A 73 -2.21 7.05 -7.53
CA ASN A 73 -3.39 6.98 -6.67
C ASN A 73 -3.13 7.23 -5.17
N ALA A 74 -1.87 7.25 -4.73
CA ALA A 74 -1.53 7.65 -3.37
C ALA A 74 -1.80 9.15 -3.16
N LYS A 75 -1.97 9.55 -1.89
CA LYS A 75 -2.24 10.95 -1.50
C LYS A 75 -3.51 11.53 -2.13
N GLN A 76 -4.44 10.66 -2.54
CA GLN A 76 -5.74 11.04 -3.09
C GLN A 76 -6.88 10.61 -2.18
N GLY A 77 -7.91 11.45 -2.12
CA GLY A 77 -9.11 11.18 -1.34
C GLY A 77 -9.67 12.47 -0.74
N PRO A 78 -10.96 12.48 -0.36
CA PRO A 78 -11.64 13.69 0.09
C PRO A 78 -11.08 14.24 1.41
N ASN A 79 -10.43 13.39 2.21
CA ASN A 79 -9.89 13.75 3.52
C ASN A 79 -8.35 13.70 3.53
N PHE A 80 -7.70 13.74 2.36
CA PHE A 80 -6.24 13.82 2.31
C PHE A 80 -5.79 15.18 2.87
N SER A 81 -4.75 15.14 3.71
CA SER A 81 -4.12 16.33 4.27
C SER A 81 -2.61 16.15 4.26
N ALA A 82 -1.90 17.15 3.76
CA ALA A 82 -0.44 17.23 3.82
C ALA A 82 0.07 17.66 5.21
N LYS A 83 -0.83 17.85 6.19
CA LYS A 83 -0.40 17.96 7.58
C LYS A 83 -0.15 16.55 8.09
N PRO A 84 1.00 16.28 8.74
CA PRO A 84 1.18 15.01 9.43
C PRO A 84 0.00 14.80 10.37
N PRO A 85 -0.58 13.59 10.43
CA PRO A 85 -1.64 13.33 11.40
C PRO A 85 -1.14 13.75 12.78
N ASN A 86 -1.99 14.40 13.57
CA ASN A 86 -1.70 14.54 15.00
C ASN A 86 -1.35 13.13 15.49
N SER A 87 -0.20 12.98 16.12
CA SER A 87 0.47 11.72 16.49
C SER A 87 -0.31 10.88 17.52
N THR A 88 -1.62 11.11 17.64
CA THR A 88 -2.52 10.29 18.42
C THR A 88 -2.64 8.93 17.75
N LYS A 89 -1.91 7.95 18.27
CA LYS A 89 -2.10 6.52 17.96
C LYS A 89 -3.55 6.17 18.26
N MET A 90 -4.39 6.07 17.23
CA MET A 90 -5.83 5.85 17.41
C MET A 90 -6.19 4.38 17.64
N TYR A 91 -5.39 3.44 17.10
CA TYR A 91 -5.70 2.01 17.15
C TYR A 91 -4.44 1.15 16.86
N GLU A 92 -4.14 0.18 17.74
CA GLU A 92 -3.00 -0.74 17.59
C GLU A 92 -3.40 -2.23 17.62
N ALA A 93 -4.67 -2.55 17.93
CA ALA A 93 -5.07 -3.94 18.06
C ALA A 93 -4.99 -4.67 16.70
N GLY A 94 -4.25 -5.78 16.67
CA GLY A 94 -3.99 -6.54 15.44
C GLY A 94 -2.89 -5.95 14.55
N LEU A 95 -2.19 -4.90 14.98
CA LEU A 95 -1.04 -4.37 14.27
C LEU A 95 0.14 -5.33 14.38
N LEU A 96 0.55 -5.91 13.25
CA LEU A 96 1.71 -6.80 13.19
C LEU A 96 3.03 -6.03 13.08
N GLN A 97 3.01 -4.89 12.38
CA GLN A 97 4.18 -4.08 12.12
C GLN A 97 3.75 -2.64 11.85
N GLU A 98 4.40 -1.68 12.50
CA GLU A 98 4.26 -0.26 12.18
C GLU A 98 4.90 0.06 10.83
N ALA A 99 4.27 0.94 10.05
CA ALA A 99 4.90 1.49 8.87
C ALA A 99 6.04 2.42 9.26
N HIS A 100 7.16 2.37 8.53
CA HIS A 100 8.30 3.25 8.75
C HIS A 100 8.25 4.44 7.79
N LEU A 101 8.71 5.60 8.26
CA LEU A 101 8.92 6.76 7.38
C LEU A 101 10.02 6.43 6.37
N ILE A 102 9.72 6.62 5.09
CA ILE A 102 10.65 6.33 4.00
C ILE A 102 11.35 7.61 3.54
N THR A 103 10.55 8.61 3.15
CA THR A 103 11.02 9.93 2.74
C THR A 103 10.63 10.95 3.78
N ASP A 104 9.33 11.19 3.92
CA ASP A 104 8.77 12.09 4.91
C ASP A 104 7.33 11.70 5.28
N ALA A 105 6.77 12.37 6.28
CA ALA A 105 5.43 12.06 6.78
C ALA A 105 4.31 12.28 5.74
N ASN A 106 4.58 13.00 4.65
CA ASN A 106 3.67 13.29 3.55
C ASN A 106 3.88 12.44 2.31
N ASP A 107 4.84 11.50 2.31
CA ASP A 107 5.18 10.69 1.14
C ASP A 107 5.42 11.59 -0.09
N VAL A 108 6.19 12.68 0.04
CA VAL A 108 6.41 13.64 -1.07
C VAL A 108 6.95 12.90 -2.29
N GLU A 109 7.98 12.08 -2.06
CA GLU A 109 8.55 11.16 -3.02
C GLU A 109 8.07 9.73 -2.74
N ILE A 110 7.51 9.09 -3.78
CA ILE A 110 6.99 7.71 -3.74
C ILE A 110 7.85 6.85 -4.65
N CYS A 111 8.43 5.79 -4.11
CA CYS A 111 9.35 4.89 -4.81
C CYS A 111 10.59 5.60 -5.43
N GLY A 112 11.16 6.59 -4.73
CA GLY A 112 12.31 7.36 -5.21
C GLY A 112 13.51 6.53 -5.68
N TYR A 113 13.78 5.42 -5.00
CA TYR A 113 14.86 4.49 -5.33
C TYR A 113 14.71 3.79 -6.71
N LYS A 114 13.54 3.87 -7.36
CA LYS A 114 13.32 3.31 -8.71
C LYS A 114 13.55 4.33 -9.83
N GLU A 115 13.81 5.59 -9.53
CA GLU A 115 14.15 6.60 -10.54
C GLU A 115 15.65 6.52 -10.86
N GLY A 116 16.02 5.56 -11.71
CA GLY A 116 17.41 5.34 -12.11
C GLY A 116 17.75 3.93 -12.60
N MET A 117 16.75 3.06 -12.79
CA MET A 117 16.92 1.68 -13.29
C MET A 117 16.36 1.52 -14.69
#